data_AF-A0A5T1BT05-F1
#
_entry.id   AF-A0A5T1BT05-F1
#
_cell.length_a   1.000
_cell.length_b   1.000
_cell.length_c   1.000
_cell.angle_alpha   90.00
_cell.angle_beta   90.00
_cell.angle_gamma   90.00
#
_symmetry.space_group_name_H-M   'P 1'
#
loop_
_entity.id
_entity.type
_entity.pdbx_description
1 polymer ?
#
loop_
_entity_poly.entity_id
_entity_poly.type
_entity_poly.pdbx_seq_one_letter_code
_entity_poly.pdbx_strand_id
1 'polypeptide(L)'
;SGQDIILENIFNIVNPFILTINRESYDLFMRYMGNMHYFKNIKFYLNKIIEAIVKQKNIEDCKKFSEKDLLGYFRNNDVLRRKFKQRLDDDHLPCIKQHRPDIVASWTYYQEFEKMCKELDGDIYEKDL
;
A
#
# COMPACT_ATOMS: atom_id res chain seq x y z
N SER A 1 -7.96 -31.30 8.45
CA SER A 1 -7.20 -30.04 8.34
C SER A 1 -6.28 -30.18 7.14
N GLY A 2 -6.70 -29.67 5.98
CA GLY A 2 -5.99 -29.86 4.73
C GLY A 2 -4.82 -28.88 4.66
N GLN A 3 -3.59 -29.38 4.69
CA GLN A 3 -2.41 -28.59 4.37
C GLN A 3 -2.27 -28.52 2.86
N ASP A 4 -2.25 -27.31 2.30
CA ASP A 4 -1.93 -27.09 0.90
C ASP A 4 -0.47 -27.49 0.62
N ILE A 5 -0.23 -27.99 -0.59
CA ILE A 5 1.09 -28.36 -1.09
C ILE A 5 1.62 -27.22 -1.95
N ILE A 6 2.82 -26.76 -1.64
CA ILE A 6 3.51 -25.74 -2.40
C ILE A 6 4.06 -26.36 -3.70
N LEU A 7 3.75 -25.75 -4.84
CA LEU A 7 4.16 -26.19 -6.17
C LEU A 7 5.48 -25.53 -6.63
N GLU A 8 6.34 -25.16 -5.67
CA GLU A 8 7.61 -24.52 -5.95
C GLU A 8 8.42 -25.35 -6.95
N ASN A 9 8.97 -24.68 -7.96
CA ASN A 9 9.86 -25.23 -8.98
C ASN A 9 9.27 -26.25 -9.96
N ILE A 10 8.01 -26.71 -9.84
CA ILE A 10 7.40 -27.64 -10.81
C ILE A 10 7.42 -27.06 -12.22
N PHE A 11 7.07 -25.79 -12.35
CA PHE A 11 7.05 -25.10 -13.64
C PHE A 11 8.32 -24.30 -13.92
N ASN A 12 9.25 -24.20 -12.95
CA ASN A 12 10.43 -23.32 -13.00
C ASN A 12 10.06 -21.90 -13.47
N ILE A 13 9.03 -21.31 -12.84
CA ILE A 13 8.55 -19.95 -13.13
C ILE A 13 9.11 -19.02 -12.07
N VAL A 14 9.70 -17.90 -12.48
CA VAL A 14 10.05 -16.80 -11.57
C VAL A 14 8.73 -16.16 -11.13
N ASN A 15 8.33 -16.44 -9.89
CA ASN A 15 7.05 -16.01 -9.35
C ASN A 15 7.24 -15.30 -8.00
N PRO A 16 6.82 -14.03 -7.86
CA PRO A 16 6.80 -13.37 -6.55
C PRO A 16 5.68 -13.89 -5.63
N PHE A 17 4.82 -14.78 -6.12
CA PHE A 17 3.71 -15.39 -5.39
C PHE A 17 3.99 -16.87 -5.08
N ILE A 18 3.40 -17.38 -4.00
CA ILE A 18 3.43 -18.81 -3.68
C ILE A 18 2.30 -19.50 -4.47
N LEU A 19 2.63 -20.50 -5.26
CA LEU A 19 1.64 -21.37 -5.90
C LEU A 19 1.40 -22.58 -5.02
N THR A 20 0.14 -22.82 -4.69
CA THR A 20 -0.26 -23.98 -3.88
C THR A 20 -1.38 -24.76 -4.55
N ILE A 21 -1.51 -26.02 -4.17
CA ILE A 21 -2.67 -26.86 -4.51
C ILE A 21 -3.14 -27.56 -3.25
N ASN A 22 -4.45 -27.78 -3.14
CA ASN A 22 -4.97 -28.63 -2.08
C ASN A 22 -4.37 -30.04 -2.19
N ARG A 23 -3.96 -30.60 -1.05
CA ARG A 23 -3.36 -31.94 -0.96
C ARG A 23 -4.21 -33.03 -1.59
N GLU A 24 -5.53 -32.99 -1.45
CA GLU A 24 -6.47 -33.97 -2.02
C GLU A 24 -6.42 -34.00 -3.56
N SER A 25 -6.04 -32.88 -4.18
CA SER A 25 -5.96 -32.75 -5.64
C SER A 25 -4.55 -33.00 -6.20
N TYR A 26 -3.53 -33.15 -5.35
CA TYR A 26 -2.13 -33.19 -5.77
C TYR A 26 -1.80 -34.41 -6.63
N ASP A 27 -2.22 -35.60 -6.21
CA ASP A 27 -1.91 -36.84 -6.95
C ASP A 27 -2.54 -36.83 -8.34
N LEU A 28 -3.79 -36.36 -8.43
CA LEU A 28 -4.49 -36.20 -9.70
C LEU A 28 -3.79 -35.16 -10.59
N PHE A 29 -3.39 -34.03 -10.02
CA PHE A 29 -2.64 -32.99 -10.71
C PHE A 29 -1.32 -33.53 -11.28
N MET A 30 -0.53 -34.25 -10.47
CA MET A 30 0.75 -34.82 -10.91
C MET A 30 0.57 -35.84 -12.04
N ARG A 31 -0.51 -36.64 -12.01
CA ARG A 31 -0.86 -37.55 -13.11
C ARG A 31 -1.11 -36.79 -14.41
N TYR A 32 -1.84 -35.67 -14.37
CA TYR A 32 -2.04 -34.83 -15.56
C TYR A 32 -0.78 -34.11 -16.00
N MET A 33 0.10 -33.72 -15.08
CA MET A 33 1.37 -33.05 -15.39
C MET A 33 2.36 -33.95 -16.11
N GLY A 34 2.19 -35.28 -16.05
CA GLY A 34 2.93 -36.22 -16.89
C GLY A 34 2.64 -36.06 -18.39
N ASN A 35 1.52 -35.41 -18.77
CA ASN A 35 1.24 -35.09 -20.16
C ASN A 35 1.88 -33.74 -20.55
N MET A 36 2.82 -33.79 -21.49
CA MET A 36 3.59 -32.62 -21.92
C MET A 36 2.73 -31.48 -22.49
N HIS A 37 1.60 -31.78 -23.13
CA HIS A 37 0.69 -30.76 -23.66
C HIS A 37 0.01 -29.99 -22.53
N TYR A 38 -0.54 -30.68 -21.53
CA TYR A 38 -1.14 -30.02 -20.36
C TYR A 38 -0.11 -29.23 -19.57
N PHE A 39 1.07 -29.80 -19.36
CA PHE A 39 2.16 -29.13 -18.66
C PHE A 39 2.54 -27.80 -19.34
N LYS A 40 2.73 -27.80 -20.67
CA LYS A 40 3.07 -26.59 -21.43
C LYS A 40 1.96 -25.54 -21.36
N ASN A 41 0.70 -25.94 -21.51
CA ASN A 41 -0.42 -25.01 -21.51
C ASN A 41 -0.64 -24.38 -20.14
N ILE A 42 -0.55 -25.16 -19.07
CA ILE A 42 -0.66 -24.65 -17.70
C ILE A 42 0.52 -23.73 -17.37
N LYS A 43 1.74 -24.13 -17.72
CA LYS A 43 2.93 -23.26 -17.58
C LYS A 43 2.73 -21.93 -18.31
N PHE A 44 2.24 -21.96 -19.55
CA PHE A 44 1.99 -20.77 -20.35
C PHE A 44 0.94 -19.86 -19.68
N TYR A 45 -0.19 -20.44 -19.25
CA TYR A 45 -1.25 -19.72 -18.57
C TYR A 45 -0.76 -19.08 -17.25
N LEU A 46 -0.02 -19.85 -16.43
CA LEU A 46 0.55 -19.36 -15.17
C LEU A 46 1.50 -18.18 -15.39
N ASN A 47 2.37 -18.24 -16.41
CA ASN A 47 3.23 -17.10 -16.74
C ASN A 47 2.41 -15.87 -17.11
N LYS A 48 1.34 -16.04 -17.92
CA LYS A 48 0.50 -14.91 -18.34
C LYS A 48 -0.30 -14.29 -17.21
N ILE A 49 -0.84 -15.09 -16.31
CA ILE A 49 -1.57 -14.54 -15.16
C ILE A 49 -0.62 -13.87 -14.16
N ILE A 50 0.57 -14.44 -13.91
CA ILE A 50 1.59 -13.80 -13.03
C ILE A 50 2.01 -12.46 -13.62
N GLU A 51 2.30 -12.40 -14.92
CA GLU A 51 2.64 -11.16 -15.64
C GLU A 51 1.53 -10.10 -15.47
N ALA A 52 0.27 -10.49 -15.63
CA ALA A 52 -0.87 -9.60 -15.47
C ALA A 52 -1.02 -9.09 -14.02
N ILE A 53 -0.85 -9.96 -13.02
CA ILE A 53 -0.93 -9.58 -11.60
C ILE A 53 0.19 -8.61 -11.24
N VAL A 54 1.43 -8.87 -11.67
CA VAL A 54 2.57 -7.98 -11.41
C VAL A 54 2.33 -6.61 -12.07
N LYS A 55 1.84 -6.60 -13.31
CA LYS A 55 1.49 -5.35 -13.99
C LYS A 55 0.41 -4.57 -13.24
N GLN A 56 -0.64 -5.24 -12.78
CA GLN A 56 -1.71 -4.59 -12.01
C GLN A 56 -1.18 -4.04 -10.67
N LYS A 57 -0.36 -4.83 -9.96
CA LYS A 57 0.29 -4.39 -8.72
C LYS A 57 1.07 -3.10 -8.94
N ASN A 58 1.88 -3.02 -10.00
CA ASN A 58 2.66 -1.83 -10.30
C ASN A 58 1.76 -0.61 -10.59
N ILE A 59 0.64 -0.80 -11.29
CA ILE A 59 -0.34 0.27 -11.54
C ILE A 59 -0.93 0.77 -10.22
N GLU A 60 -1.34 -0.13 -9.33
CA GLU A 60 -1.89 0.25 -8.01
C GLU A 60 -0.82 0.90 -7.12
N ASP A 61 0.42 0.41 -7.17
CA ASP A 61 1.55 1.02 -6.46
C ASP A 61 1.84 2.44 -6.95
N CYS A 62 1.67 2.72 -8.25
CA CYS A 62 1.77 4.08 -8.80
C CYS A 62 0.60 5.00 -8.43
N LYS A 63 -0.56 4.46 -8.03
CA LYS A 63 -1.71 5.25 -7.55
C LYS A 63 -1.62 5.58 -6.07
N LYS A 64 -0.71 4.96 -5.33
CA LYS A 64 -0.53 5.25 -3.90
C LYS A 64 -0.10 6.70 -3.75
N PHE A 65 -0.93 7.47 -3.05
CA PHE A 65 -0.55 8.81 -2.63
C PHE A 65 0.59 8.69 -1.64
N SER A 66 1.71 9.32 -1.95
CA SER A 66 2.75 9.53 -0.95
C SER A 66 2.35 10.68 -0.02
N GLU A 67 2.99 10.75 1.14
CA GLU A 67 2.84 11.88 2.05
C GLU A 67 3.24 13.19 1.36
N LYS A 68 4.19 13.15 0.41
CA LYS A 68 4.57 14.31 -0.40
C LYS A 68 3.47 14.77 -1.33
N ASP A 69 2.73 13.84 -1.95
CA ASP A 69 1.59 14.17 -2.80
C ASP A 69 0.48 14.82 -1.98
N LEU A 70 0.23 14.30 -0.78
CA LEU A 70 -0.74 14.86 0.15
C LEU A 70 -0.34 16.28 0.61
N LEU A 71 0.94 16.50 0.95
CA LEU A 71 1.47 17.83 1.26
C LEU A 71 1.35 18.79 0.07
N GLY A 72 1.63 18.31 -1.15
CA GLY A 72 1.45 19.08 -2.38
C GLY A 72 -0.01 19.48 -2.63
N TYR A 73 -0.94 18.56 -2.36
CA TYR A 73 -2.37 18.83 -2.43
C TYR A 73 -2.80 19.90 -1.43
N PHE A 74 -2.38 19.80 -0.17
CA PHE A 74 -2.68 20.81 0.85
C PHE A 74 -2.06 22.17 0.57
N ARG A 75 -0.89 22.23 -0.07
CA ARG A 75 -0.27 23.51 -0.49
C ARG A 75 -1.18 24.29 -1.44
N ASN A 76 -1.88 23.59 -2.32
CA ASN A 76 -2.75 24.19 -3.33
C ASN A 76 -4.23 24.31 -2.91
N ASN A 77 -4.61 23.80 -1.73
CA ASN A 77 -6.00 23.77 -1.27
C ASN A 77 -6.10 24.24 0.19
N ASP A 78 -6.27 25.55 0.36
CA ASP A 78 -6.28 26.22 1.67
C ASP A 78 -7.46 25.82 2.55
N VAL A 79 -8.65 25.65 1.99
CA VAL A 79 -9.86 25.26 2.73
C VAL A 79 -9.68 23.87 3.34
N LEU A 80 -9.19 22.90 2.56
CA LEU A 80 -8.96 21.55 3.05
C LEU A 80 -7.79 21.49 4.02
N ARG A 81 -6.70 22.23 3.76
CA ARG A 81 -5.56 22.34 4.68
C ARG A 81 -6.00 22.82 6.06
N ARG A 82 -6.74 23.93 6.13
CA ARG A 82 -7.21 24.51 7.40
C ARG A 82 -8.18 23.60 8.13
N LYS A 83 -9.15 23.00 7.43
CA LYS A 83 -10.09 22.03 8.02
C LYS A 83 -9.37 20.80 8.59
N PHE A 84 -8.38 20.30 7.86
CA PHE A 84 -7.60 19.15 8.30
C PHE A 84 -6.76 19.49 9.53
N LYS A 85 -6.07 20.64 9.53
CA LYS A 85 -5.30 21.11 10.69
C LYS A 85 -6.18 21.28 11.93
N GLN A 86 -7.33 21.93 11.78
CA GLN A 86 -8.29 22.11 12.88
C GLN A 86 -8.69 20.76 13.50
N ARG A 87 -9.08 19.79 12.67
CA ARG A 87 -9.48 18.47 13.17
C ARG A 87 -8.34 17.72 13.88
N LEU A 88 -7.12 17.86 13.38
CA LEU A 88 -5.95 17.26 14.03
C LEU A 88 -5.67 17.90 15.39
N ASP A 89 -5.68 19.22 15.46
CA ASP A 89 -5.34 19.95 16.68
C ASP A 89 -6.46 19.87 17.74
N ASP A 90 -7.73 19.83 17.34
CA ASP A 90 -8.87 19.79 18.26
C ASP A 90 -9.20 18.36 18.71
N ASP A 91 -9.26 17.38 17.79
CA ASP A 91 -9.86 16.07 18.08
C ASP A 91 -8.82 14.95 18.30
N HIS A 92 -7.69 14.99 17.59
CA HIS A 92 -6.82 13.81 17.46
C HIS A 92 -5.49 13.90 18.20
N LEU A 93 -4.83 15.05 18.18
CA LEU A 93 -3.48 15.22 18.71
C LEU A 93 -3.37 15.68 20.18
N PRO A 94 -4.38 16.28 20.86
CA PRO A 94 -4.20 16.78 22.23
C PRO A 94 -3.66 15.73 23.21
N CYS A 95 -4.27 14.53 23.23
CA CYS A 95 -3.87 13.46 24.15
C CYS A 95 -2.44 12.96 23.85
N ILE A 96 -2.10 12.81 22.58
CA ILE A 96 -0.77 12.32 22.16
C ILE A 96 0.30 13.37 22.47
N LYS A 97 0.05 14.65 22.14
CA LYS A 97 0.97 15.76 22.45
C LYS A 97 1.18 15.91 23.97
N GLN A 98 0.15 15.65 24.79
CA GLN A 98 0.25 15.71 26.24
C GLN A 98 1.11 14.57 26.83
N HIS A 99 0.89 13.33 26.39
CA HIS A 99 1.52 12.16 27.03
C HIS A 99 2.81 11.72 26.35
N ARG A 100 2.92 11.92 25.03
CA ARG A 100 4.02 11.44 24.18
C ARG A 100 4.35 12.44 23.07
N PRO A 101 4.79 13.67 23.42
CA PRO A 101 5.16 14.67 22.44
C PRO A 101 6.33 14.23 21.55
N ASP A 102 7.19 13.33 22.05
CA ASP A 102 8.29 12.72 21.31
C ASP A 102 7.83 11.93 20.07
N ILE A 103 6.67 11.26 20.15
CA ILE A 103 6.08 10.53 19.01
C ILE A 103 5.65 11.51 17.91
N VAL A 104 5.02 12.62 18.28
CA VAL A 104 4.57 13.63 17.31
C VAL A 104 5.78 14.32 16.69
N ALA A 105 6.83 14.57 17.47
CA ALA A 105 8.08 15.14 16.99
C ALA A 105 8.80 14.25 15.97
N SER A 106 8.64 12.91 16.05
CA SER A 106 9.26 11.98 15.10
C SER A 106 8.51 11.85 13.76
N TRP A 107 7.35 12.48 13.60
CA TRP A 107 6.57 12.40 12.36
C TRP A 107 7.02 13.43 11.32
N THR A 108 8.03 13.10 10.53
CA THR A 108 8.65 14.00 9.53
C THR A 108 7.63 14.74 8.66
N TYR A 109 6.69 14.03 8.03
CA TYR A 109 5.70 14.65 7.13
C TYR A 109 4.66 15.51 7.86
N TYR A 110 4.34 15.21 9.12
CA TYR A 110 3.50 16.07 9.93
C TYR A 110 4.22 17.37 10.30
N GLN A 111 5.53 17.31 10.60
CA GLN A 111 6.33 18.52 10.83
C GLN A 111 6.42 19.39 9.57
N GLU A 112 6.56 18.77 8.39
CA GLU A 112 6.49 19.49 7.11
C GLU A 112 5.12 20.14 6.88
N PHE A 113 4.03 19.45 7.24
CA PHE A 113 2.67 19.99 7.19
C PHE A 113 2.50 21.20 8.12
N GLU A 114 2.92 21.11 9.38
CA GLU A 114 2.85 22.21 10.35
C GLU A 114 3.64 23.44 9.88
N LYS A 115 4.84 23.23 9.35
CA LYS A 115 5.66 24.30 8.77
C LYS A 115 4.95 24.96 7.58
N MET A 116 4.40 24.16 6.67
CA MET A 116 3.64 24.66 5.53
C MET A 116 2.42 25.48 5.96
N CYS A 117 1.66 25.04 6.95
CA CYS A 117 0.53 25.80 7.46
C CYS A 117 0.98 27.15 8.04
N LYS A 118 2.07 27.18 8.81
CA LYS A 118 2.62 28.45 9.34
C LYS A 118 3.04 29.42 8.23
N GLU A 119 3.66 28.92 7.16
CA GLU A 119 4.13 29.73 6.04
C GLU A 119 2.98 30.26 5.17
N LEU A 120 1.95 29.44 4.93
CA LEU A 120 0.86 29.77 4.00
C LEU A 120 -0.37 30.40 4.65
N ASP A 121 -0.58 30.14 5.94
CA ASP A 121 -1.73 30.63 6.72
C ASP A 121 -1.31 31.72 7.75
N GLY A 122 -0.04 32.14 7.73
CA GLY A 122 0.53 33.14 8.65
C GLY A 122 -0.25 34.47 8.69
N ASP A 123 -0.52 34.92 9.92
CA ASP A 123 -1.18 36.16 10.39
C ASP A 123 -2.67 36.40 10.07
N ILE A 124 -3.49 35.36 9.88
CA ILE A 124 -4.96 35.57 9.89
C ILE A 124 -5.53 35.61 11.33
N TYR A 125 -4.79 35.10 12.33
CA TYR A 125 -5.26 35.07 13.73
C TYR A 125 -5.07 36.38 14.52
N GLU A 126 -4.46 37.42 13.94
CA GLU A 126 -4.30 38.74 14.59
C GLU A 126 -5.30 39.81 14.12
N LYS A 127 -6.21 39.51 13.18
CA LYS A 127 -7.12 40.52 12.61
C LYS A 127 -8.55 40.54 13.15
N ASP A 128 -8.90 39.64 14.06
CA ASP A 128 -10.24 39.57 14.68
C ASP A 128 -10.22 39.62 16.22
N LEU A 129 -9.22 40.30 16.83
CA LEU A 129 -9.23 40.68 18.25
C LEU A 129 -9.08 42.19 18.45
#